data_AF-A0A357LFW1-F1
#
_entry.id   AF-A0A357LFW1-F1
#
_cell.length_a   1.000
_cell.length_b   1.000
_cell.length_c   1.000
_cell.angle_alpha   90.00
_cell.angle_beta   90.00
_cell.angle_gamma   90.00
#
_symmetry.space_group_name_H-M   'P 1'
#
loop_
_entity.id
_entity.type
_entity.pdbx_description
1 polymer ?
#
loop_
_entity_poly.entity_id
_entity_poly.type
_entity_poly.pdbx_seq_one_letter_code
_entity_poly.pdbx_strand_id
1 'polypeptide(L)'
;MTNLDIYWSFRSPYSWLAVDRLADIVRDYDLAMRFCFVRPLAMREPGFFERNRPQWLPYLFKDVMRESARLGVPFFPPRPDPINMDLGTGKVAAEQPLMDMLMRLGLAAEESGGAGLAFARAMARRIWGGTEDWPERTHMEDAAREAGLSLSALDAYAAANEQALGARLSANEAGQLVHHWGVPLMVLDEEPFFGQDRLDSLVWRLDQKGLRRA
;
A
#
# COMPACT_ATOMS: atom_id res chain seq x y z
N MET A 1 -14.47 -18.35 9.68
CA MET A 1 -13.25 -17.55 9.89
C MET A 1 -13.53 -16.21 9.25
N THR A 2 -13.36 -15.10 9.99
CA THR A 2 -13.57 -13.76 9.42
C THR A 2 -12.34 -13.37 8.62
N ASN A 3 -12.55 -12.90 7.39
CA ASN A 3 -11.51 -12.55 6.45
C ASN A 3 -11.43 -11.03 6.29
N LEU A 4 -10.21 -10.50 6.31
CA LEU A 4 -9.91 -9.10 6.06
C LEU A 4 -8.92 -8.98 4.89
N ASP A 5 -9.41 -8.54 3.74
CA ASP A 5 -8.54 -8.18 2.62
C ASP A 5 -8.16 -6.69 2.73
N ILE A 6 -6.86 -6.39 2.66
CA ILE A 6 -6.33 -5.03 2.72
C ILE A 6 -5.69 -4.68 1.39
N TYR A 7 -6.36 -3.89 0.57
CA TYR A 7 -5.84 -3.39 -0.70
C TYR A 7 -5.03 -2.11 -0.46
N TRP A 8 -3.77 -2.12 -0.88
CA TRP A 8 -2.79 -1.10 -0.51
C TRP A 8 -1.80 -0.83 -1.65
N SER A 9 -1.31 0.41 -1.75
CA SER A 9 -0.33 0.80 -2.78
C SER A 9 0.77 1.70 -2.25
N PHE A 10 2.02 1.47 -2.68
CA PHE A 10 3.20 2.21 -2.21
C PHE A 10 3.16 3.70 -2.50
N ARG A 11 2.41 4.10 -3.52
CA ARG A 11 2.30 5.50 -3.94
C ARG A 11 1.07 6.24 -3.41
N SER A 12 0.27 5.61 -2.53
CA SER A 12 -0.84 6.32 -1.90
C SER A 12 -0.43 6.94 -0.57
N PRO A 13 -0.55 8.28 -0.39
CA PRO A 13 -0.25 8.92 0.88
C PRO A 13 -1.22 8.47 1.98
N TYR A 14 -2.49 8.22 1.67
CA TYR A 14 -3.43 7.68 2.66
C TYR A 14 -3.12 6.23 3.04
N SER A 15 -2.56 5.45 2.12
CA SER A 15 -2.06 4.10 2.42
C SER A 15 -0.89 4.16 3.40
N TRP A 16 0.01 5.14 3.26
CA TRP A 16 1.03 5.43 4.26
C TRP A 16 0.44 5.83 5.62
N LEU A 17 -0.49 6.78 5.65
CA LEU A 17 -1.13 7.22 6.91
C LEU A 17 -1.87 6.09 7.66
N ALA A 18 -2.32 5.07 6.94
CA ALA A 18 -3.04 3.94 7.52
C ALA A 18 -2.13 2.80 8.01
N VAL A 19 -0.92 2.64 7.50
CA VAL A 19 -0.18 1.35 7.56
C VAL A 19 0.17 0.91 8.98
N ASP A 20 0.57 1.84 9.85
CA ASP A 20 0.88 1.52 11.25
C ASP A 20 -0.38 1.08 12.02
N ARG A 21 -1.50 1.80 11.83
CA ARG A 21 -2.79 1.46 12.46
C ARG A 21 -3.36 0.14 11.93
N LEU A 22 -3.15 -0.17 10.64
CA LEU A 22 -3.52 -1.46 10.07
C LEU A 22 -2.71 -2.60 10.70
N ALA A 23 -1.41 -2.39 10.97
CA ALA A 23 -0.59 -3.36 11.69
C ALA A 23 -1.08 -3.58 13.12
N ASP A 24 -1.51 -2.52 13.81
CA ASP A 24 -2.14 -2.64 15.14
C ASP A 24 -3.44 -3.45 15.08
N ILE A 25 -4.32 -3.19 14.09
CA ILE A 25 -5.56 -3.95 13.91
C ILE A 25 -5.26 -5.43 13.65
N VAL A 26 -4.34 -5.76 12.75
CA VAL A 26 -4.02 -7.17 12.45
C VAL A 26 -3.40 -7.89 13.66
N ARG A 27 -2.62 -7.17 14.48
CA ARG A 27 -2.07 -7.69 15.72
C ARG A 27 -3.16 -7.96 16.77
N ASP A 28 -4.08 -7.01 16.95
CA ASP A 28 -5.00 -6.98 18.09
C ASP A 28 -6.28 -7.80 17.87
N TYR A 29 -6.56 -8.25 16.63
CA TYR A 29 -7.76 -8.99 16.28
C TYR A 29 -7.46 -10.40 15.74
N ASP A 30 -8.34 -11.36 16.07
CA ASP A 30 -8.31 -12.73 15.59
C ASP A 30 -9.08 -12.88 14.28
N LEU A 31 -8.38 -12.63 13.18
CA LEU A 31 -8.92 -12.69 11.83
C LEU A 31 -7.89 -13.27 10.86
N ALA A 32 -8.38 -13.78 9.73
CA ALA A 32 -7.52 -14.13 8.61
C ALA A 32 -7.32 -12.88 7.74
N MET A 33 -6.09 -12.37 7.70
CA MET A 33 -5.75 -11.20 6.89
C MET A 33 -5.05 -11.62 5.60
N ARG A 34 -5.37 -10.92 4.51
CA ARG A 34 -4.61 -10.97 3.27
C ARG A 34 -4.20 -9.56 2.85
N PHE A 35 -2.91 -9.37 2.58
CA PHE A 35 -2.39 -8.08 2.16
C PHE A 35 -2.29 -8.00 0.63
N CYS A 36 -3.18 -7.25 0.02
CA CYS A 36 -3.37 -7.19 -1.42
C CYS A 36 -2.67 -5.95 -2.01
N PHE A 37 -1.43 -6.12 -2.49
CA PHE A 37 -0.76 -5.07 -3.26
C PHE A 37 -1.50 -4.80 -4.58
N VAL A 38 -1.71 -3.51 -4.88
CA VAL A 38 -2.27 -3.02 -6.14
C VAL A 38 -1.46 -1.85 -6.69
N ARG A 39 -1.41 -1.70 -8.02
CA ARG A 39 -0.74 -0.56 -8.64
C ARG A 39 -1.49 0.75 -8.33
N PRO A 40 -0.78 1.89 -8.31
CA PRO A 40 -1.44 3.18 -8.14
C PRO A 40 -2.41 3.47 -9.28
N LEU A 41 -3.42 4.31 -9.00
CA LEU A 41 -4.42 4.73 -9.99
C LEU A 41 -3.78 5.29 -11.28
N ALA A 42 -2.62 5.96 -11.17
CA ALA A 42 -1.83 6.45 -12.30
C ALA A 42 -1.53 5.39 -13.36
N MET A 43 -1.33 4.14 -12.95
CA MET A 43 -1.01 3.02 -13.84
C MET A 43 -2.24 2.23 -14.25
N ARG A 44 -3.30 2.21 -13.42
CA ARG A 44 -4.53 1.45 -13.68
C ARG A 44 -5.53 2.20 -14.56
N GLU A 45 -5.53 3.52 -14.50
CA GLU A 45 -6.41 4.39 -15.31
C GLU A 45 -5.61 5.50 -16.01
N PRO A 46 -5.04 5.21 -17.19
CA PRO A 46 -4.44 6.24 -18.03
C PRO A 46 -5.43 7.41 -18.25
N GLY A 47 -4.97 8.65 -18.02
CA GLY A 47 -5.81 9.86 -18.12
C GLY A 47 -6.68 10.15 -16.88
N PHE A 48 -6.54 9.44 -15.75
CA PHE A 48 -7.24 9.81 -14.50
C PHE A 48 -6.89 11.23 -14.05
N PHE A 49 -5.58 11.58 -14.04
CA PHE A 49 -5.12 12.89 -13.63
C PHE A 49 -5.51 14.00 -14.60
N GLU A 50 -5.61 13.69 -15.90
CA GLU A 50 -6.06 14.63 -16.94
C GLU A 50 -7.57 14.94 -16.83
N ARG A 51 -8.38 13.98 -16.37
CA ARG A 51 -9.83 14.10 -16.24
C ARG A 51 -10.28 14.71 -14.91
N ASN A 52 -9.39 14.77 -13.92
CA ASN A 52 -9.76 15.26 -12.61
C ASN A 52 -9.93 16.77 -12.57
N ARG A 53 -10.80 17.22 -11.67
CA ARG A 53 -11.01 18.66 -11.44
C ARG A 53 -9.73 19.29 -10.89
N PRO A 54 -9.38 20.52 -11.29
CA PRO A 54 -8.13 21.17 -10.89
C PRO A 54 -7.99 21.36 -9.37
N GLN A 55 -9.09 21.33 -8.62
CA GLN A 55 -9.08 21.42 -7.16
C GLN A 55 -8.60 20.14 -6.46
N TRP A 56 -8.63 18.98 -7.15
CA TRP A 56 -8.38 17.69 -6.52
C TRP A 56 -6.96 17.57 -5.97
N LEU A 57 -5.93 17.86 -6.77
CA LEU A 57 -4.54 17.72 -6.34
C LEU A 57 -4.16 18.71 -5.22
N PRO A 58 -4.51 20.02 -5.30
CA PRO A 58 -4.30 20.95 -4.19
C PRO A 58 -5.04 20.55 -2.91
N TYR A 59 -6.26 20.00 -3.03
CA TYR A 59 -6.99 19.51 -1.87
C TYR A 59 -6.30 18.29 -1.26
N LEU A 60 -5.91 17.30 -2.07
CA LEU A 60 -5.22 16.09 -1.65
C LEU A 60 -3.99 16.44 -0.80
N PHE A 61 -3.13 17.34 -1.27
CA PHE A 61 -1.95 17.74 -0.50
C PHE A 61 -2.30 18.45 0.81
N LYS A 62 -3.27 19.36 0.82
CA LYS A 62 -3.71 20.04 2.05
C LYS A 62 -4.28 19.06 3.06
N ASP A 63 -5.06 18.10 2.59
CA ASP A 63 -5.69 17.09 3.45
C ASP A 63 -4.67 16.11 4.01
N VAL A 64 -3.79 15.55 3.18
CA VAL A 64 -2.73 14.64 3.63
C VAL A 64 -1.82 15.31 4.66
N MET A 65 -1.43 16.58 4.47
CA MET A 65 -0.62 17.32 5.44
C MET A 65 -1.36 17.59 6.75
N ARG A 66 -2.67 17.85 6.69
CA ARG A 66 -3.49 18.03 7.88
C ARG A 66 -3.65 16.72 8.65
N GLU A 67 -3.93 15.63 7.95
CA GLU A 67 -4.13 14.32 8.55
C GLU A 67 -2.84 13.73 9.09
N SER A 68 -1.71 13.92 8.41
CA SER A 68 -0.39 13.52 8.93
C SER A 68 -0.08 14.22 10.26
N ALA A 69 -0.33 15.54 10.34
CA ALA A 69 -0.17 16.31 11.58
C ALA A 69 -1.16 15.86 12.68
N ARG A 70 -2.43 15.64 12.34
CA ARG A 70 -3.47 15.19 13.28
C ARG A 70 -3.17 13.81 13.85
N LEU A 71 -2.64 12.90 13.04
CA LEU A 71 -2.28 11.53 13.42
C LEU A 71 -0.88 11.43 14.05
N GLY A 72 -0.07 12.49 13.99
CA GLY A 72 1.33 12.45 14.44
C GLY A 72 2.24 11.58 13.57
N VAL A 73 1.88 11.37 12.30
CA VAL A 73 2.65 10.57 11.35
C VAL A 73 3.54 11.49 10.51
N PRO A 74 4.87 11.33 10.53
CA PRO A 74 5.76 12.11 9.66
C PRO A 74 5.41 11.89 8.18
N PHE A 75 5.36 12.98 7.42
CA PHE A 75 5.05 12.94 6.00
C PHE A 75 6.01 13.84 5.23
N PHE A 76 6.75 13.22 4.32
CA PHE A 76 7.64 13.88 3.38
C PHE A 76 7.30 13.38 1.97
N PRO A 77 7.22 14.28 0.98
CA PRO A 77 7.10 13.86 -0.42
C PRO A 77 8.26 12.92 -0.80
N PRO A 78 8.01 11.84 -1.55
CA PRO A 78 9.04 10.87 -1.89
C PRO A 78 10.15 11.45 -2.75
N ARG A 79 11.39 10.99 -2.53
CA ARG A 79 12.58 11.37 -3.29
C ARG A 79 13.45 10.14 -3.60
N PRO A 80 13.47 9.63 -4.85
CA PRO A 80 12.62 10.00 -5.97
C PRO A 80 11.15 9.59 -5.76
N ASP A 81 10.33 10.10 -6.65
CA ASP A 81 8.93 9.78 -6.74
C ASP A 81 8.74 8.34 -7.32
N PRO A 82 7.98 7.41 -6.68
CA PRO A 82 7.88 6.01 -7.14
C PRO A 82 7.27 5.77 -8.53
N ILE A 83 6.75 6.80 -9.19
CA ILE A 83 6.06 6.76 -10.48
C ILE A 83 6.70 7.81 -11.35
N ASN A 84 7.26 7.38 -12.46
CA ASN A 84 7.76 8.27 -13.47
C ASN A 84 6.59 8.95 -14.17
N MET A 85 6.32 10.21 -13.78
CA MET A 85 5.25 11.04 -14.32
C MET A 85 5.73 12.48 -14.41
N ASP A 86 5.35 13.15 -15.50
CA ASP A 86 5.51 14.59 -15.62
C ASP A 86 4.38 15.28 -14.82
N LEU A 87 4.72 15.93 -13.72
CA LEU A 87 3.74 16.60 -12.85
C LEU A 87 3.08 17.82 -13.51
N GLY A 88 3.72 18.43 -14.51
CA GLY A 88 3.19 19.59 -15.23
C GLY A 88 2.15 19.21 -16.27
N THR A 89 2.35 18.09 -16.96
CA THR A 89 1.42 17.58 -17.99
C THR A 89 0.48 16.48 -17.47
N GLY A 90 0.79 15.87 -16.32
CA GLY A 90 0.08 14.70 -15.79
C GLY A 90 0.37 13.40 -16.54
N LYS A 91 1.29 13.42 -17.52
CA LYS A 91 1.58 12.26 -18.37
C LYS A 91 2.42 11.23 -17.61
N VAL A 92 1.89 10.02 -17.48
CA VAL A 92 2.55 8.88 -16.88
C VAL A 92 3.42 8.18 -17.93
N ALA A 93 4.69 7.93 -17.62
CA ALA A 93 5.60 7.20 -18.51
C ALA A 93 5.19 5.72 -18.64
N ALA A 94 5.52 5.08 -19.76
CA ALA A 94 5.20 3.67 -19.99
C ALA A 94 5.99 2.74 -19.06
N GLU A 95 7.27 3.06 -18.82
CA GLU A 95 8.15 2.27 -17.95
C GLU A 95 8.11 2.83 -16.52
N GLN A 96 7.91 1.93 -15.54
CA GLN A 96 7.75 2.27 -14.13
C GLN A 96 8.68 1.43 -13.23
N PRO A 97 10.00 1.43 -13.47
CA PRO A 97 10.93 0.47 -12.86
C PRO A 97 10.91 0.45 -11.33
N LEU A 98 10.72 1.62 -10.68
CA LEU A 98 10.60 1.70 -9.23
C LEU A 98 9.32 1.06 -8.71
N MET A 99 8.18 1.31 -9.37
CA MET A 99 6.91 0.69 -8.97
C MET A 99 6.90 -0.80 -9.29
N ASP A 100 7.47 -1.21 -10.42
CA ASP A 100 7.57 -2.62 -10.81
C ASP A 100 8.42 -3.39 -9.78
N MET A 101 9.55 -2.82 -9.35
CA MET A 101 10.37 -3.36 -8.27
C MET A 101 9.59 -3.47 -6.95
N LEU A 102 8.89 -2.40 -6.54
CA LEU A 102 8.11 -2.37 -5.30
C LEU A 102 6.97 -3.42 -5.31
N MET A 103 6.23 -3.51 -6.41
CA MET A 103 5.17 -4.52 -6.59
C MET A 103 5.75 -5.93 -6.53
N ARG A 104 6.86 -6.17 -7.25
CA ARG A 104 7.54 -7.47 -7.26
C ARG A 104 7.96 -7.90 -5.85
N LEU A 105 8.64 -7.03 -5.10
CA LEU A 105 9.11 -7.35 -3.76
C LEU A 105 7.97 -7.45 -2.74
N GLY A 106 6.98 -6.56 -2.81
CA GLY A 106 5.81 -6.61 -1.94
C GLY A 106 5.01 -7.89 -2.11
N LEU A 107 4.70 -8.27 -3.36
CA LEU A 107 4.02 -9.52 -3.66
C LEU A 107 4.84 -10.73 -3.24
N ALA A 108 6.16 -10.72 -3.44
CA ALA A 108 7.02 -11.79 -2.94
C ALA A 108 6.99 -11.89 -1.41
N ALA A 109 6.98 -10.76 -0.68
CA ALA A 109 6.90 -10.75 0.78
C ALA A 109 5.57 -11.34 1.29
N GLU A 110 4.46 -11.07 0.60
CA GLU A 110 3.17 -11.67 0.93
C GLU A 110 3.10 -13.16 0.56
N GLU A 111 3.43 -13.51 -0.67
CA GLU A 111 3.19 -14.88 -1.18
C GLU A 111 4.22 -15.90 -0.69
N SER A 112 5.41 -15.48 -0.26
CA SER A 112 6.43 -16.40 0.28
C SER A 112 6.24 -16.72 1.77
N GLY A 113 5.58 -15.85 2.54
CA GLY A 113 5.51 -15.99 4.00
C GLY A 113 4.51 -15.11 4.74
N GLY A 114 3.59 -14.43 4.05
CA GLY A 114 2.55 -13.59 4.67
C GLY A 114 3.08 -12.32 5.34
N ALA A 115 4.26 -11.84 4.92
CA ALA A 115 4.91 -10.67 5.50
C ALA A 115 4.67 -9.38 4.69
N GLY A 116 3.65 -9.36 3.82
CA GLY A 116 3.35 -8.22 2.95
C GLY A 116 3.12 -6.92 3.71
N LEU A 117 2.30 -6.96 4.77
CA LEU A 117 2.04 -5.78 5.61
C LEU A 117 3.30 -5.26 6.32
N ALA A 118 4.13 -6.15 6.86
CA ALA A 118 5.37 -5.78 7.54
C ALA A 118 6.36 -5.13 6.55
N PHE A 119 6.51 -5.71 5.36
CA PHE A 119 7.36 -5.16 4.30
C PHE A 119 6.83 -3.81 3.78
N ALA A 120 5.51 -3.71 3.53
CA ALA A 120 4.86 -2.47 3.10
C ALA A 120 5.09 -1.33 4.08
N ARG A 121 4.95 -1.59 5.38
CA ARG A 121 5.21 -0.65 6.46
C ARG A 121 6.66 -0.15 6.45
N ALA A 122 7.62 -1.06 6.35
CA ALA A 122 9.04 -0.73 6.36
C ALA A 122 9.45 0.09 5.12
N MET A 123 9.01 -0.33 3.93
CA MET A 123 9.28 0.40 2.68
C MET A 123 8.55 1.73 2.60
N ALA A 124 7.28 1.81 3.02
CA ALA A 124 6.53 3.06 3.04
C ALA A 124 7.18 4.11 3.94
N ARG A 125 7.81 3.70 5.05
CA ARG A 125 8.58 4.60 5.90
C ARG A 125 9.79 5.22 5.18
N ARG A 126 10.46 4.47 4.29
CA ARG A 126 11.55 5.02 3.47
C ARG A 126 11.02 5.95 2.38
N ILE A 127 9.91 5.57 1.74
CA ILE A 127 9.29 6.36 0.66
C ILE A 127 8.70 7.68 1.18
N TRP A 128 8.02 7.67 2.32
CA TRP A 128 7.23 8.80 2.83
C TRP A 128 7.80 9.45 4.10
N GLY A 129 8.85 8.87 4.69
CA GLY A 129 9.48 9.34 5.93
C GLY A 129 10.67 10.28 5.73
N GLY A 130 10.98 10.66 4.49
CA GLY A 130 12.02 11.66 4.19
C GLY A 130 13.39 11.08 3.87
N THR A 131 13.51 9.77 3.63
CA THR A 131 14.74 9.17 3.11
C THR A 131 14.97 9.65 1.68
N GLU A 132 16.12 10.26 1.44
CA GLU A 132 16.58 10.56 0.07
C GLU A 132 17.12 9.28 -0.58
N ASP A 133 16.97 9.18 -1.90
CA ASP A 133 17.40 8.02 -2.68
C ASP A 133 16.96 6.68 -2.09
N TRP A 134 15.73 6.63 -1.56
CA TRP A 134 15.15 5.43 -0.96
C TRP A 134 15.25 4.13 -1.79
N PRO A 135 15.34 4.12 -3.15
CA PRO A 135 15.53 2.91 -3.94
C PRO A 135 16.93 2.28 -3.81
N GLU A 136 17.85 2.87 -3.05
CA GLU A 136 19.15 2.26 -2.79
C GLU A 136 18.99 0.87 -2.15
N ARG A 137 19.85 -0.06 -2.58
CA ARG A 137 19.80 -1.46 -2.12
C ARG A 137 19.92 -1.60 -0.61
N THR A 138 20.75 -0.80 0.03
CA THR A 138 20.91 -0.75 1.49
C THR A 138 19.59 -0.44 2.19
N HIS A 139 18.82 0.54 1.72
CA HIS A 139 17.51 0.87 2.27
C HIS A 139 16.49 -0.25 2.10
N MET A 140 16.52 -0.94 0.95
CA MET A 140 15.66 -2.11 0.71
C MET A 140 16.03 -3.30 1.59
N GLU A 141 17.34 -3.54 1.80
CA GLU A 141 17.84 -4.59 2.71
C GLU A 141 17.41 -4.33 4.15
N ASP A 142 17.52 -3.08 4.59
CA ASP A 142 17.05 -2.66 5.91
C ASP A 142 15.53 -2.84 6.05
N ALA A 143 14.75 -2.49 5.03
CA ALA A 143 13.30 -2.67 5.04
C ALA A 143 12.90 -4.14 5.12
N ALA A 144 13.55 -4.99 4.31
CA ALA A 144 13.33 -6.44 4.35
C ALA A 144 13.68 -6.99 5.74
N ARG A 145 14.83 -6.60 6.31
CA ARG A 145 15.26 -7.03 7.63
C ARG A 145 14.32 -6.59 8.75
N GLU A 146 13.82 -5.36 8.71
CA GLU A 146 12.79 -4.86 9.64
C GLU A 146 11.49 -5.67 9.57
N ALA A 147 11.14 -6.18 8.38
CA ALA A 147 10.00 -7.05 8.16
C ALA A 147 10.27 -8.53 8.49
N GLY A 148 11.47 -8.88 8.99
CA GLY A 148 11.87 -10.26 9.26
C GLY A 148 12.21 -11.07 8.00
N LEU A 149 12.53 -10.41 6.90
CA LEU A 149 12.80 -10.99 5.58
C LEU A 149 14.26 -10.78 5.15
N SER A 150 14.65 -11.50 4.10
CA SER A 150 15.92 -11.28 3.39
C SER A 150 15.63 -10.74 1.99
N LEU A 151 16.21 -9.59 1.63
CA LEU A 151 16.00 -9.01 0.29
C LEU A 151 16.45 -9.96 -0.82
N SER A 152 17.58 -10.64 -0.65
CA SER A 152 18.06 -11.61 -1.64
C SER A 152 17.14 -12.81 -1.80
N ALA A 153 16.50 -13.26 -0.72
CA ALA A 153 15.49 -14.32 -0.78
C ALA A 153 14.21 -13.84 -1.48
N LEU A 154 13.79 -12.60 -1.26
CA LEU A 154 12.65 -12.00 -1.97
C LEU A 154 12.95 -11.85 -3.46
N ASP A 155 14.14 -11.37 -3.83
CA ASP A 155 14.59 -11.27 -5.21
C ASP A 155 14.57 -12.64 -5.90
N ALA A 156 15.12 -13.67 -5.24
CA ALA A 156 15.13 -15.04 -5.77
C ALA A 156 13.72 -15.63 -5.91
N TYR A 157 12.86 -15.46 -4.90
CA TYR A 157 11.48 -15.92 -4.95
C TYR A 157 10.71 -15.23 -6.08
N ALA A 158 10.87 -13.91 -6.20
CA ALA A 158 10.20 -13.15 -7.24
C ALA A 158 10.63 -13.56 -8.65
N ALA A 159 11.92 -13.77 -8.88
CA ALA A 159 12.44 -14.25 -10.15
C ALA A 159 11.91 -15.65 -10.50
N ALA A 160 11.83 -16.55 -9.51
CA ALA A 160 11.31 -17.90 -9.71
C ALA A 160 9.79 -17.98 -9.93
N ASN A 161 9.04 -16.96 -9.50
CA ASN A 161 7.57 -16.97 -9.49
C ASN A 161 6.94 -15.81 -10.27
N GLU A 162 7.67 -15.19 -11.22
CA GLU A 162 7.26 -13.97 -11.92
C GLU A 162 5.83 -14.03 -12.48
N GLN A 163 5.50 -15.12 -13.20
CA GLN A 163 4.17 -15.30 -13.80
C GLN A 163 3.07 -15.41 -12.72
N ALA A 164 3.33 -16.14 -11.63
CA ALA A 164 2.37 -16.31 -10.54
C ALA A 164 2.14 -14.99 -9.80
N LEU A 165 3.19 -14.20 -9.56
CA LEU A 165 3.08 -12.88 -8.96
C LEU A 165 2.33 -11.89 -9.86
N GLY A 166 2.56 -11.94 -11.18
CA GLY A 166 1.81 -11.12 -12.14
C GLY A 166 0.32 -11.47 -12.17
N ALA A 167 -0.02 -12.76 -12.14
CA ALA A 167 -1.40 -13.23 -12.01
C ALA A 167 -2.01 -12.78 -10.69
N ARG A 168 -1.24 -12.84 -9.60
CA ARG A 168 -1.68 -12.40 -8.28
C ARG A 168 -2.00 -10.90 -8.24
N LEU A 169 -1.13 -10.06 -8.79
CA LEU A 169 -1.36 -8.62 -8.88
C LEU A 169 -2.66 -8.31 -9.63
N SER A 170 -2.86 -8.96 -10.77
CA SER A 170 -4.08 -8.80 -11.58
C SER A 170 -5.33 -9.22 -10.81
N ALA A 171 -5.26 -10.33 -10.05
CA ALA A 171 -6.36 -10.78 -9.21
C ALA A 171 -6.66 -9.81 -8.06
N ASN A 172 -5.63 -9.26 -7.40
CA ASN A 172 -5.81 -8.25 -6.37
C ASN A 172 -6.50 -7.00 -6.94
N GLU A 173 -6.09 -6.50 -8.09
CA GLU A 173 -6.69 -5.32 -8.71
C GLU A 173 -8.14 -5.56 -9.15
N ALA A 174 -8.43 -6.75 -9.70
CA ALA A 174 -9.79 -7.13 -10.03
C ALA A 174 -10.68 -7.26 -8.78
N GLY A 175 -10.18 -7.89 -7.72
CA GLY A 175 -10.89 -8.03 -6.44
C GLY A 175 -11.17 -6.68 -5.78
N GLN A 176 -10.22 -5.75 -5.83
CA GLN A 176 -10.40 -4.38 -5.34
C GLN A 176 -11.61 -3.72 -6.03
N LEU A 177 -11.66 -3.79 -7.37
CA LEU A 177 -12.66 -3.13 -8.19
C LEU A 177 -14.09 -3.63 -8.00
N VAL A 178 -14.28 -4.82 -7.42
CA VAL A 178 -15.61 -5.31 -7.02
C VAL A 178 -16.22 -4.40 -5.96
N HIS A 179 -15.40 -3.79 -5.10
CA HIS A 179 -15.88 -2.99 -3.97
C HIS A 179 -15.57 -1.50 -4.09
N HIS A 180 -14.35 -1.13 -4.48
CA HIS A 180 -13.93 0.28 -4.61
C HIS A 180 -12.67 0.44 -5.48
N TRP A 181 -12.48 1.56 -6.17
CA TRP A 181 -11.29 1.78 -7.03
C TRP A 181 -10.06 2.33 -6.29
N GLY A 182 -10.25 2.94 -5.12
CA GLY A 182 -9.22 3.63 -4.34
C GLY A 182 -8.56 2.77 -3.24
N VAL A 183 -7.40 3.24 -2.75
CA VAL A 183 -6.65 2.65 -1.62
C VAL A 183 -6.31 3.69 -0.53
N PRO A 184 -6.14 3.29 0.75
CA PRO A 184 -6.30 1.93 1.25
C PRO A 184 -7.77 1.53 1.27
N LEU A 185 -8.05 0.25 1.01
CA LEU A 185 -9.38 -0.31 1.09
C LEU A 185 -9.30 -1.59 1.92
N MET A 186 -10.13 -1.69 2.93
CA MET A 186 -10.26 -2.88 3.76
C MET A 186 -11.61 -3.53 3.47
N VAL A 187 -11.65 -4.82 3.17
CA VAL A 187 -12.90 -5.57 2.94
C VAL A 187 -13.00 -6.65 3.99
N LEU A 188 -14.02 -6.55 4.85
CA LEU A 188 -14.27 -7.47 5.96
C LEU A 188 -15.49 -8.34 5.63
N ASP A 189 -15.29 -9.63 5.33
CA ASP A 189 -16.37 -10.55 4.95
C ASP A 189 -17.35 -9.94 3.90
N GLU A 190 -16.84 -9.31 2.84
CA GLU A 190 -17.56 -8.55 1.78
C GLU A 190 -17.94 -7.09 2.10
N GLU A 191 -17.76 -6.59 3.33
CA GLU A 191 -18.09 -5.21 3.69
C GLU A 191 -16.88 -4.26 3.49
N PRO A 192 -16.96 -3.25 2.59
CA PRO A 192 -15.83 -2.38 2.29
C PRO A 192 -15.73 -1.15 3.22
N PHE A 193 -14.50 -0.82 3.60
CA PHE A 193 -14.08 0.36 4.36
C PHE A 193 -12.96 1.05 3.57
N PHE A 194 -13.30 2.12 2.85
CA PHE A 194 -12.36 2.85 2.01
C PHE A 194 -11.79 4.08 2.71
N GLY A 195 -10.46 4.16 2.82
CA GLY A 195 -9.74 5.32 3.37
C GLY A 195 -9.17 5.09 4.77
N GLN A 196 -8.11 5.83 5.10
CA GLN A 196 -7.47 5.80 6.43
C GLN A 196 -8.42 6.26 7.54
N ASP A 197 -9.37 7.11 7.18
CA ASP A 197 -10.42 7.67 8.03
C ASP A 197 -11.57 6.69 8.33
N ARG A 198 -11.55 5.50 7.70
CA ARG A 198 -12.52 4.41 7.98
C ARG A 198 -11.99 3.33 8.91
N LEU A 199 -10.75 3.46 9.39
CA LEU A 199 -10.17 2.49 10.33
C LEU A 199 -10.94 2.42 11.65
N ASP A 200 -11.47 3.53 12.15
CA ASP A 200 -12.27 3.53 13.38
C ASP A 200 -13.62 2.82 13.18
N SER A 201 -14.23 2.96 11.99
CA SER A 201 -15.44 2.21 11.63
C SER A 201 -15.15 0.71 11.45
N LEU A 202 -14.00 0.35 10.89
CA LEU A 202 -13.55 -1.04 10.79
C LEU A 202 -13.34 -1.65 12.18
N VAL A 203 -12.63 -0.95 13.07
CA VAL A 203 -12.42 -1.36 14.48
C VAL A 203 -13.75 -1.57 15.19
N TRP A 204 -14.68 -0.62 15.05
CA TRP A 204 -16.03 -0.77 15.60
C TRP A 204 -16.73 -2.04 15.08
N ARG A 205 -16.61 -2.34 13.78
CA ARG A 205 -17.20 -3.56 13.20
C ARG A 205 -16.53 -4.84 13.70
N LEU A 206 -15.22 -4.84 13.87
CA LEU A 206 -14.46 -5.96 14.42
C LEU A 206 -14.83 -6.23 15.89
N ASP A 207 -15.02 -5.17 16.68
CA ASP A 207 -15.47 -5.28 18.08
C ASP A 207 -16.90 -5.85 18.16
N GLN A 208 -17.81 -5.47 17.26
CA GLN A 208 -19.15 -6.06 17.17
C GLN A 208 -19.12 -7.56 16.85
N LYS A 209 -18.12 -8.02 16.10
CA LYS A 209 -17.91 -9.45 15.81
C LYS A 209 -17.21 -10.21 16.96
N GLY A 210 -16.79 -9.52 18.03
CA GLY A 210 -16.12 -10.13 19.17
C GLY A 210 -14.74 -10.70 18.84
N LEU A 211 -14.04 -10.12 17.85
CA LEU A 211 -12.78 -10.67 17.33
C LEU A 211 -11.53 -10.17 18.08
N ARG A 212 -11.67 -9.36 19.12
CA ARG A 212 -10.50 -8.82 19.84
C ARG A 212 -9.76 -9.96 20.53
N ARG A 213 -8.43 -10.03 20.35
CA ARG A 213 -7.59 -11.00 21.05
C ARG A 213 -7.60 -10.71 22.55
N ALA A 214 -7.54 -11.78 23.35
CA ALA A 214 -7.45 -11.71 24.80
C ALA A 214 -6.06 -11.26 25.27
#